data_AF-A0A0C9W1Z3-F1
#
_entry.id   AF-A0A0C9W1Z3-F1
#
_cell.length_a   1.000
_cell.length_b   1.000
_cell.length_c   1.000
_cell.angle_alpha   90.00
_cell.angle_beta   90.00
_cell.angle_gamma   90.00
#
_symmetry.space_group_name_H-M   'P 1'
#
loop_
_entity.id
_entity.type
_entity.pdbx_description
1 polymer ?
#
loop_
_entity_poly.entity_id
_entity_poly.type
_entity_poly.pdbx_seq_one_letter_code
_entity_poly.pdbx_strand_id
1 'polypeptide(L)'
;STTEIAKNLSMSLCVIQCTLQLYNEIGSVVKDPKTYAKKGQARVLDTDSMERHLDIYLDELVKQLMEQKEIGVFLSTIQWSLKLLGITTKNIFLSKAAAECCEDSCNHFQLLISQEAPEQLIFTDESVVNMLTTY
;
A
#
# COMPACT_ATOMS: atom_id res chain seq x y z
N SER A 1 -39.15 -20.40 8.89
CA SER A 1 -38.74 -19.28 9.79
C SER A 1 -37.21 -19.13 9.80
N THR A 2 -36.64 -17.93 9.94
CA THR A 2 -35.17 -17.70 10.05
C THR A 2 -34.53 -18.48 11.20
N THR A 3 -35.28 -18.70 12.27
CA THR A 3 -34.88 -19.53 13.41
C THR A 3 -34.77 -21.03 13.08
N GLU A 4 -35.58 -21.55 12.16
CA GLU A 4 -35.48 -22.94 11.70
C GLU A 4 -34.27 -23.14 10.79
N ILE A 5 -33.97 -22.15 9.94
CA ILE A 5 -32.79 -22.15 9.08
C ILE A 5 -31.50 -22.16 9.93
N ALA A 6 -31.45 -21.31 10.96
CA ALA A 6 -30.33 -21.27 11.89
C ALA A 6 -30.10 -22.61 12.61
N LYS A 7 -31.17 -23.27 13.07
CA LYS A 7 -31.10 -24.60 13.67
C LYS A 7 -30.65 -25.69 12.68
N ASN A 8 -31.21 -25.68 11.46
CA ASN A 8 -30.89 -26.70 10.44
C ASN A 8 -29.45 -26.58 9.92
N LEU A 9 -28.88 -25.38 9.86
CA LEU A 9 -27.52 -25.14 9.40
C LEU A 9 -26.47 -25.11 10.52
N SER A 10 -26.89 -25.24 11.79
CA SER A 10 -26.02 -25.08 12.95
C SER A 10 -25.23 -23.76 12.93
N MET A 11 -25.91 -22.66 12.55
CA MET A 11 -25.34 -21.32 12.45
C MET A 11 -26.06 -20.36 13.41
N SER A 12 -25.40 -19.26 13.77
CA SER A 12 -26.06 -18.25 14.60
C SER A 12 -27.17 -17.53 13.83
N LEU A 13 -28.23 -17.15 14.55
CA LEU A 13 -29.35 -16.40 13.98
C LEU A 13 -28.89 -15.09 13.32
N CYS A 14 -27.90 -14.42 13.94
CA CYS A 14 -27.30 -13.19 13.43
C CYS A 14 -26.63 -13.40 12.06
N VAL A 15 -25.89 -14.50 11.88
CA VAL A 15 -25.25 -14.82 10.59
C VAL A 15 -26.30 -15.06 9.50
N ILE A 16 -27.37 -15.80 9.81
CA ILE A 16 -28.47 -16.04 8.86
C ILE A 16 -29.19 -14.73 8.50
N GLN A 17 -29.47 -13.87 9.48
CA GLN A 17 -30.10 -12.57 9.26
C GLN A 17 -29.24 -11.65 8.40
N CYS A 18 -27.94 -11.52 8.71
CA CYS A 18 -27.01 -10.73 7.91
C CYS A 18 -26.88 -11.28 6.48
N THR A 19 -26.84 -12.60 6.31
CA THR A 19 -26.75 -13.22 4.98
C THR A 19 -28.00 -12.97 4.14
N LEU A 20 -29.19 -13.06 4.75
CA LEU A 20 -30.46 -12.78 4.06
C LEU A 20 -30.60 -11.29 3.71
N GLN A 21 -30.19 -10.41 4.62
CA GLN A 21 -30.16 -8.97 4.34
C GLN A 21 -29.24 -8.66 3.16
N LEU A 22 -28.03 -9.21 3.17
CA LEU A 22 -27.06 -9.06 2.09
C LEU A 22 -27.59 -9.60 0.75
N TYR A 23 -28.29 -10.74 0.78
CA TYR A 23 -28.94 -11.30 -0.41
C TYR A 23 -30.06 -10.41 -0.93
N ASN A 24 -30.86 -9.79 -0.06
CA ASN A 24 -31.92 -8.86 -0.47
C ASN A 24 -31.35 -7.58 -1.10
N GLU A 25 -30.18 -7.13 -0.65
CA GLU A 25 -29.52 -5.93 -1.18
C GLU A 25 -28.82 -6.18 -2.53
N ILE A 26 -28.19 -7.34 -2.71
CA ILE A 26 -27.31 -7.63 -3.87
C ILE A 26 -27.95 -8.60 -4.86
N GLY A 27 -28.98 -9.35 -4.45
CA GLY A 27 -29.64 -10.39 -5.25
C GLY A 27 -28.76 -11.62 -5.50
N SER A 28 -27.65 -11.78 -4.78
CA SER A 28 -26.69 -12.86 -5.01
C SER A 28 -25.99 -13.30 -3.73
N VAL A 29 -25.67 -14.60 -3.64
CA VAL A 29 -24.92 -15.18 -2.53
C VAL A 29 -23.43 -14.96 -2.78
N VAL A 30 -22.80 -14.12 -1.95
CA VAL A 30 -21.36 -13.87 -1.99
C VAL A 30 -20.62 -15.13 -1.54
N LYS A 31 -19.99 -15.84 -2.48
CA LYS A 31 -19.25 -17.09 -2.21
C LYS A 31 -17.93 -16.89 -1.47
N ASP A 32 -17.34 -15.69 -1.56
CA ASP A 32 -16.09 -15.37 -0.89
C ASP A 32 -16.12 -13.91 -0.38
N PRO A 33 -16.15 -13.70 0.95
CA PRO A 33 -16.17 -12.37 1.55
C PRO A 33 -14.97 -11.51 1.15
N LYS A 34 -13.81 -12.12 0.87
CA LYS A 34 -12.59 -11.40 0.51
C LYS A 34 -12.68 -10.76 -0.87
N THR A 35 -13.36 -11.40 -1.81
CA THR A 35 -13.58 -10.85 -3.15
C THR A 35 -14.61 -9.72 -3.13
N TYR A 36 -15.63 -9.79 -2.26
CA TYR A 36 -16.60 -8.70 -2.11
C TYR A 36 -16.01 -7.47 -1.40
N ALA A 37 -15.22 -7.67 -0.34
CA ALA A 37 -14.51 -6.58 0.34
C ALA A 37 -13.59 -5.81 -0.62
N LYS A 38 -12.95 -6.50 -1.57
CA LYS A 38 -12.15 -5.87 -2.63
C LYS A 38 -12.99 -5.10 -3.67
N LYS A 39 -14.25 -5.50 -3.88
CA LYS A 39 -15.15 -4.87 -4.86
C LYS A 39 -15.76 -3.56 -4.34
N GLY A 40 -15.84 -3.39 -3.02
CA GLY A 40 -16.37 -2.19 -2.37
C GLY A 40 -15.35 -1.06 -2.14
N GLN A 41 -14.06 -1.31 -2.35
CA GLN A 41 -13.06 -0.26 -2.24
C GLN A 41 -12.93 0.47 -3.57
N ALA A 42 -13.52 1.67 -3.64
CA ALA A 42 -13.20 2.63 -4.68
C ALA A 42 -11.68 2.87 -4.66
N ARG A 43 -10.99 2.40 -5.70
CA ARG A 43 -9.56 2.64 -5.84
C ARG A 43 -9.37 4.12 -6.15
N VAL A 44 -8.66 4.81 -5.26
CA VAL A 44 -8.29 6.22 -5.46
C VAL A 44 -7.38 6.37 -6.70
N LEU A 45 -6.56 5.34 -6.95
CA LEU A 45 -5.56 5.26 -8.00
C LEU A 45 -5.93 4.20 -9.04
N ASP A 46 -5.81 4.56 -10.31
CA ASP A 46 -5.94 3.66 -11.46
C ASP A 46 -4.55 3.36 -12.02
N THR A 47 -4.30 2.13 -12.48
CA THR A 47 -2.96 1.68 -12.92
C THR A 47 -2.44 2.51 -14.08
N ASP A 48 -3.32 2.83 -15.04
CA ASP A 48 -2.94 3.49 -16.30
C ASP A 48 -2.51 4.95 -16.09
N SER A 49 -3.00 5.58 -15.02
CA SER A 49 -2.59 6.93 -14.64
C SER A 49 -1.32 6.94 -13.81
N MET A 50 -1.04 5.87 -13.06
CA MET A 50 0.18 5.77 -12.25
C MET A 50 1.43 5.43 -13.07
N GLU A 51 1.32 4.62 -14.12
CA GLU A 51 2.48 4.29 -14.96
C GLU A 51 3.11 5.51 -15.64
N ARG A 52 2.31 6.56 -15.92
CA ARG A 52 2.80 7.81 -16.54
C ARG A 52 3.49 8.75 -15.55
N HIS A 53 3.39 8.46 -14.25
CA HIS A 53 3.83 9.34 -13.18
C HIS A 53 4.81 8.64 -12.22
N LEU A 54 5.54 7.62 -12.67
CA LEU A 54 6.45 6.86 -11.80
C LEU A 54 7.62 7.68 -11.22
N ASP A 55 7.86 8.90 -11.74
CA ASP A 55 8.97 9.77 -11.33
C ASP A 55 8.57 10.90 -10.36
N ILE A 56 7.32 10.96 -9.90
CA ILE A 56 6.88 12.01 -8.97
C ILE A 56 6.99 11.58 -7.50
N TYR A 57 7.30 12.54 -6.63
CA TYR A 57 7.34 12.31 -5.19
C TYR A 57 5.94 12.11 -4.61
N LEU A 58 5.87 11.46 -3.44
CA LEU A 58 4.60 11.08 -2.81
C LEU A 58 3.71 12.30 -2.47
N ASP A 59 4.32 13.38 -2.03
CA ASP A 59 3.67 14.65 -1.71
C ASP A 59 3.20 15.41 -2.95
N GLU A 60 3.94 15.33 -4.06
CA GLU A 60 3.52 15.89 -5.35
C GLU A 60 2.33 15.12 -5.92
N LEU A 61 2.31 13.79 -5.77
CA LEU A 61 1.17 12.95 -6.14
C LEU A 61 -0.08 13.31 -5.32
N VAL A 62 0.05 13.50 -3.99
CA VAL A 62 -1.06 13.95 -3.14
C VAL A 62 -1.64 15.26 -3.66
N LYS A 63 -0.77 16.22 -3.99
CA LYS A 63 -1.16 17.52 -4.51
C LYS A 63 -1.90 17.40 -5.84
N GLN A 64 -1.39 16.59 -6.78
CA GLN A 64 -2.07 16.35 -8.05
C GLN A 64 -3.43 15.66 -7.88
N LEU A 65 -3.55 14.72 -6.94
CA LEU A 65 -4.83 14.06 -6.66
C LEU A 65 -5.85 15.02 -6.03
N MET A 66 -5.40 15.93 -5.17
CA MET A 66 -6.24 17.01 -4.65
C MET A 66 -6.69 17.96 -5.76
N GLU A 67 -5.78 18.37 -6.65
CA GLU A 67 -6.08 19.28 -7.75
C GLU A 67 -6.98 18.66 -8.82
N GLN A 68 -6.82 17.37 -9.15
CA GLN A 68 -7.57 16.72 -10.22
C GLN A 68 -8.90 16.10 -9.78
N LYS A 69 -8.99 15.60 -8.54
CA LYS A 69 -10.18 14.86 -8.08
C LYS A 69 -10.89 15.51 -6.90
N GLU A 70 -10.38 16.62 -6.34
CA GLU A 70 -10.87 17.24 -5.10
C GLU A 70 -10.94 16.27 -3.91
N ILE A 71 -10.22 15.14 -3.99
CA ILE A 71 -10.20 14.15 -2.92
C ILE A 71 -9.06 14.51 -1.98
N GLY A 72 -9.38 14.84 -0.73
CA GLY A 72 -8.41 14.93 0.34
C GLY A 72 -7.91 13.53 0.72
N VAL A 73 -6.84 13.08 0.08
CA VAL A 73 -6.26 11.75 0.34
C VAL A 73 -5.10 11.87 1.31
N PHE A 74 -5.09 11.03 2.35
CA PHE A 74 -3.94 10.89 3.25
C PHE A 74 -2.79 10.13 2.55
N LEU A 75 -1.53 10.49 2.88
CA LEU A 75 -0.35 9.79 2.36
C LEU A 75 -0.42 8.27 2.59
N SER A 76 -0.91 7.83 3.75
CA SER A 76 -1.06 6.41 4.10
C SER A 76 -2.02 5.68 3.16
N THR A 77 -3.10 6.33 2.73
CA THR A 77 -4.08 5.76 1.79
C THR A 77 -3.50 5.59 0.40
N ILE A 78 -2.67 6.54 -0.05
CA ILE A 78 -1.95 6.46 -1.31
C ILE A 78 -0.91 5.35 -1.24
N GLN A 79 -0.08 5.33 -0.19
CA GLN A 79 0.95 4.32 0.01
C GLN A 79 0.36 2.90 0.01
N TRP A 80 -0.77 2.72 0.69
CA TRP A 80 -1.49 1.46 0.70
C TRP A 80 -2.03 1.09 -0.69
N SER A 81 -2.58 2.07 -1.41
CA SER A 81 -3.08 1.87 -2.79
C SER A 81 -1.95 1.49 -3.75
N LEU A 82 -0.81 2.17 -3.70
CA LEU A 82 0.39 1.86 -4.50
C LEU A 82 0.91 0.45 -4.22
N LYS A 83 0.98 0.05 -2.94
CA LYS A 83 1.36 -1.31 -2.54
C LYS A 83 0.38 -2.36 -3.07
N LEU A 84 -0.92 -2.04 -3.09
CA LEU A 84 -1.96 -2.94 -3.61
C LEU A 84 -1.92 -3.05 -5.14
N LEU A 85 -1.39 -2.03 -5.82
CA LEU A 85 -1.09 -2.04 -7.25
C LEU A 85 0.24 -2.72 -7.60
N GLY A 86 1.02 -3.14 -6.60
CA GLY A 86 2.33 -3.77 -6.82
C GLY A 86 3.44 -2.78 -7.18
N ILE A 87 3.19 -1.48 -7.04
CA ILE A 87 4.19 -0.43 -7.31
C ILE A 87 5.06 -0.30 -6.05
N THR A 88 6.32 -0.76 -6.14
CA THR A 88 7.29 -0.76 -5.03
C THR A 88 8.50 0.14 -5.29
N THR A 89 8.41 1.07 -6.24
CA THR A 89 9.52 1.95 -6.64
C THR A 89 9.90 2.91 -5.52
N LYS A 90 11.15 2.85 -5.05
CA LYS A 90 11.68 3.62 -3.90
C LYS A 90 11.36 5.12 -3.95
N ASN A 91 11.38 5.72 -5.14
CA ASN A 91 11.16 7.15 -5.33
C ASN A 91 9.74 7.61 -4.96
N ILE A 92 8.72 6.80 -5.30
CA ILE A 92 7.31 7.16 -5.05
C ILE A 92 6.93 7.00 -3.57
N PHE A 93 7.72 6.24 -2.80
CA PHE A 93 7.49 6.09 -1.35
C PHE A 93 8.10 7.22 -0.52
N LEU A 94 8.96 8.05 -1.11
CA LEU A 94 9.59 9.16 -0.42
C LEU A 94 8.82 10.45 -0.68
N SER A 95 8.61 11.23 0.37
CA SER A 95 8.28 12.65 0.17
C SER A 95 9.51 13.37 -0.31
N LYS A 96 9.32 14.45 -1.07
CA LYS A 96 10.41 15.30 -1.55
C LYS A 96 11.34 15.73 -0.41
N ALA A 97 10.77 16.18 0.71
CA ALA A 97 11.55 16.57 1.88
C ALA A 97 12.38 15.41 2.47
N ALA A 98 11.86 14.17 2.45
CA ALA A 98 12.61 13.01 2.92
C ALA A 98 13.72 12.61 1.94
N ALA A 99 13.49 12.74 0.63
CA ALA A 99 14.49 12.49 -0.41
C ALA A 99 15.62 13.53 -0.36
N GLU A 100 15.29 14.82 -0.26
CA GLU A 100 16.26 15.92 -0.13
C GLU A 100 17.09 15.80 1.16
N CYS A 101 16.46 15.49 2.29
CA CYS A 101 17.17 15.27 3.55
C CYS A 101 18.13 14.06 3.48
N CYS A 102 17.76 13.02 2.74
CA CYS A 102 18.63 11.88 2.47
C CYS A 102 19.83 12.29 1.61
N GLU A 103 19.61 13.11 0.58
CA GLU A 103 20.67 13.62 -0.29
C GLU A 103 21.63 14.53 0.48
N ASP A 104 21.11 15.45 1.30
CA ASP A 104 21.90 16.30 2.19
C ASP A 104 22.73 15.47 3.18
N SER A 105 22.13 14.43 3.76
CA SER A 105 22.83 13.51 4.67
C SER A 105 23.92 12.73 3.94
N CYS A 106 23.67 12.30 2.70
CA CYS A 106 24.67 11.62 1.86
C CYS A 106 25.81 12.56 1.47
N ASN A 107 25.51 13.79 1.07
CA ASN A 107 26.49 14.82 0.72
C ASN A 107 27.35 15.19 1.93
N HIS A 108 26.73 15.36 3.10
CA HIS A 108 27.43 15.63 4.34
C HIS A 108 28.33 14.47 4.75
N PHE A 109 27.82 13.24 4.66
CA PHE A 109 28.61 12.05 4.91
C PHE A 109 29.80 11.98 3.95
N GLN A 110 29.58 12.13 2.64
CA GLN A 110 30.63 12.13 1.62
C GLN A 110 31.71 13.19 1.88
N LEU A 111 31.31 14.39 2.32
CA LEU A 111 32.24 15.44 2.72
C LEU A 111 33.09 15.01 3.93
N LEU A 112 32.49 14.39 4.95
CA LEU A 112 33.23 13.87 6.10
C LEU A 112 34.23 12.79 5.67
N ILE A 113 33.84 11.83 4.82
CA ILE A 113 34.75 10.76 4.38
C ILE A 113 35.89 11.30 3.51
N SER A 114 35.65 12.35 2.73
CA SER A 114 36.67 12.93 1.84
C SER A 114 37.88 13.54 2.57
N GLN A 115 37.76 13.77 3.88
CA GLN A 115 38.85 14.28 4.72
C GLN A 115 39.71 13.15 5.31
N GLU A 116 39.22 11.91 5.26
CA GLU A 116 39.92 10.73 5.80
C GLU A 116 40.69 10.02 4.68
N ALA A 117 41.85 9.44 5.02
CA ALA A 117 42.62 8.67 4.06
C ALA A 117 41.96 7.29 3.80
N PRO A 118 42.04 6.73 2.59
CA PRO A 118 41.42 5.45 2.25
C PRO A 118 41.82 4.30 3.19
N GLU A 119 43.03 4.33 3.73
CA GLU A 119 43.56 3.31 4.64
C GLU A 119 42.90 3.34 6.04
N GLN A 120 42.21 4.44 6.38
CA GLN A 120 41.53 4.63 7.66
C GLN A 120 40.03 4.25 7.58
N LEU A 121 39.51 4.00 6.38
CA LEU A 121 38.10 3.70 6.15
C LEU A 121 37.85 2.20 6.24
N ILE A 122 37.05 1.79 7.23
CA ILE A 122 36.60 0.41 7.40
C ILE A 122 35.09 0.39 7.21
N PHE A 123 34.62 -0.24 6.14
CA PHE A 123 33.20 -0.44 5.86
C PHE A 123 32.78 -1.84 6.30
N THR A 124 31.68 -1.91 7.05
CA THR A 124 31.06 -3.18 7.44
C THR A 124 29.67 -3.21 6.83
N ASP A 125 29.40 -4.18 5.95
CA ASP A 125 28.09 -4.36 5.34
C ASP A 125 27.41 -5.62 5.90
N GLU A 126 26.19 -5.46 6.40
CA GLU A 126 25.38 -6.57 6.88
C GLU A 126 24.53 -7.10 5.73
N SER A 127 24.98 -8.19 5.12
CA SER A 127 24.19 -8.87 4.10
C SER A 127 23.26 -9.91 4.74
N VAL A 128 21.97 -9.84 4.39
CA VAL A 128 20.98 -10.85 4.77
C VAL A 128 20.89 -11.89 3.66
N VAL A 129 21.40 -13.09 3.91
CA VAL A 129 21.30 -14.22 2.99
C VAL A 129 19.98 -14.96 3.22
N ASN A 130 19.09 -14.95 2.22
CA ASN A 130 17.85 -15.73 2.27
C ASN A 130 18.14 -17.19 1.90
N MET A 131 18.20 -18.07 2.89
CA MET A 131 18.47 -19.51 2.69
C MET A 131 17.37 -20.26 1.92
N LEU A 132 16.18 -19.66 1.72
CA LEU A 132 15.07 -20.31 0.99
C LEU A 132 15.23 -20.23 -0.54
N THR A 133 16.15 -19.40 -1.04
CA THR A 133 16.36 -19.18 -2.47
C THR A 133 17.59 -19.90 -3.03
N THR A 134 18.28 -20.71 -2.23
CA THR A 134 19.58 -21.33 -2.60
C THR A 134 19.52 -22.86 -2.70
N TYR A 135 18.38 -23.41 -3.14
CA TYR A 135 18.22 -24.84 -3.47
C TYR A 135 17.92 -25.06 -4.94
#